data_AF-F9DXS6-F1
#
_entry.id   AF-F9DXS6-F1
#
_cell.length_a   1.000
_cell.length_b   1.000
_cell.length_c   1.000
_cell.angle_alpha   90.00
_cell.angle_beta   90.00
_cell.angle_gamma   90.00
#
_symmetry.space_group_name_H-M   'P 1'
#
loop_
_entity.id
_entity.type
_entity.pdbx_description
1 polymer ?
#
loop_
_entity_poly.entity_id
_entity_poly.type
_entity_poly.pdbx_seq_one_letter_code
_entity_poly.pdbx_strand_id
1 'polypeptide(L)'
;MYDGFNIWSFLLGLPLGLVVAGIVWFINWRIGKKQRRYDERYRNIHRQARSYSWFATTGAVLIGWMVAMLLEGPGVAFFILTAIWVIHMTSYGVGAAIANSKN
;
A
#
# COMPACT_ATOMS: atom_id res chain seq x y z
N MET A 1 45.90 -9.15 -32.56
CA MET A 1 44.51 -9.22 -33.06
C MET A 1 43.94 -10.53 -32.57
N TYR A 2 42.76 -10.55 -31.98
CA TYR A 2 42.18 -11.80 -31.47
C TYR A 2 41.82 -12.69 -32.67
N ASP A 3 42.63 -13.70 -32.96
CA ASP A 3 42.47 -14.65 -34.09
C ASP A 3 41.22 -15.56 -33.96
N GLY A 4 40.35 -15.29 -32.99
CA GLY A 4 39.07 -15.98 -32.77
C GLY A 4 37.84 -15.07 -32.81
N PHE A 5 37.98 -13.76 -33.08
CA PHE A 5 36.83 -12.86 -33.12
C PHE A 5 36.08 -12.96 -34.46
N ASN A 6 35.02 -13.79 -34.49
CA ASN A 6 34.16 -13.93 -35.65
C ASN A 6 33.14 -12.79 -35.70
N ILE A 7 33.37 -11.81 -36.58
CA ILE A 7 32.50 -10.65 -36.78
C ILE A 7 31.06 -11.06 -37.15
N TRP A 8 30.89 -12.19 -37.84
CA TRP A 8 29.56 -12.72 -38.17
C TRP A 8 28.82 -13.20 -36.93
N SER A 9 29.52 -13.83 -35.98
CA SER A 9 28.95 -14.21 -34.69
C SER A 9 28.55 -12.98 -33.86
N PHE A 10 29.34 -11.90 -33.90
CA PHE A 10 29.01 -10.63 -33.25
C PHE A 10 27.79 -9.95 -33.89
N LEU A 11 27.75 -9.89 -35.23
CA LEU A 11 26.64 -9.31 -36.00
C LEU A 11 25.35 -10.13 -35.89
N LEU A 12 25.42 -11.44 -35.60
CA LEU A 12 24.27 -12.28 -35.27
C LEU A 12 23.80 -12.13 -33.82
N GLY A 13 24.72 -11.85 -32.89
CA GLY A 13 24.40 -11.59 -31.49
C GLY A 13 23.56 -10.33 -31.27
N LEU A 14 23.75 -9.29 -32.10
CA LEU A 14 22.96 -8.05 -32.05
C LEU A 14 21.45 -8.24 -32.35
N PRO A 15 21.04 -8.85 -33.48
CA PRO A 15 19.63 -9.13 -33.74
C PRO A 15 19.04 -10.06 -32.68
N LEU A 16 19.80 -11.05 -32.21
CA LEU A 16 19.35 -11.95 -31.15
C LEU A 16 19.12 -11.19 -29.83
N GLY A 17 20.01 -10.28 -29.47
CA GLY A 17 19.86 -9.40 -28.31
C GLY A 17 18.63 -8.47 -28.42
N LEU A 18 18.38 -7.91 -29.60
CA LEU A 18 17.18 -7.09 -29.85
C LEU A 18 15.89 -7.89 -29.75
N VAL A 19 15.88 -9.12 -30.25
CA VAL A 19 14.73 -10.04 -30.14
C VAL A 19 14.46 -10.38 -28.67
N VAL A 20 15.50 -10.73 -27.90
CA VAL A 20 15.35 -11.03 -26.46
C VAL A 20 14.87 -9.80 -25.69
N ALA A 21 15.44 -8.61 -25.96
CA ALA A 21 15.01 -7.37 -25.33
C ALA A 21 13.54 -7.04 -25.68
N GLY A 22 13.13 -7.25 -26.93
CA GLY A 22 11.75 -7.08 -27.38
C GLY A 22 10.77 -8.05 -26.70
N ILE A 23 11.16 -9.32 -26.54
CA ILE A 23 10.37 -10.32 -25.82
C ILE A 23 10.22 -9.94 -24.34
N VAL A 24 11.33 -9.58 -23.68
CA VAL A 24 11.30 -9.14 -22.27
C VAL A 24 10.42 -7.92 -22.11
N TRP A 25 10.56 -6.91 -22.98
CA TRP A 25 9.73 -5.71 -22.96
C TRP A 25 8.24 -6.02 -23.16
N PHE A 26 7.91 -6.86 -24.14
CA PHE A 26 6.54 -7.27 -24.43
C PHE A 26 5.89 -8.03 -23.27
N ILE A 27 6.62 -8.97 -22.66
CA ILE A 27 6.17 -9.69 -21.46
C ILE A 27 5.94 -8.71 -20.30
N ASN A 28 6.89 -7.80 -20.06
CA ASN A 28 6.80 -6.78 -19.00
C ASN A 28 5.61 -5.83 -19.23
N TRP A 29 5.35 -5.46 -20.49
CA TRP A 29 4.22 -4.63 -20.88
C TRP A 29 2.88 -5.34 -20.65
N ARG A 30 2.77 -6.62 -21.03
CA ARG A 30 1.55 -7.42 -20.86
C ARG A 30 1.27 -7.72 -19.38
N ILE A 31 2.30 -8.05 -18.60
CA ILE A 31 2.20 -8.22 -17.14
C ILE A 31 1.86 -6.90 -16.47
N GLY A 32 2.52 -5.80 -16.84
CA GLY A 32 2.22 -4.46 -16.34
C GLY A 32 0.77 -4.02 -16.60
N LYS A 33 0.23 -4.35 -17.77
CA LYS A 33 -1.18 -4.06 -18.10
C LYS A 33 -2.16 -4.89 -17.25
N LYS A 34 -1.81 -6.14 -16.91
CA LYS A 34 -2.61 -7.02 -16.03
C LYS A 34 -2.49 -6.65 -14.54
N GLN A 35 -1.31 -6.27 -14.08
CA GLN A 35 -1.02 -5.88 -12.69
C GLN A 35 -1.41 -4.42 -12.39
N ARG A 36 -2.03 -3.73 -13.34
CA ARG A 36 -2.40 -2.31 -13.23
C ARG A 36 -1.21 -1.47 -12.72
N ARG A 37 -0.11 -1.49 -13.48
CA ARG A 37 1.17 -0.78 -13.21
C ARG A 37 1.04 0.73 -12.96
N TYR A 38 -0.16 1.30 -13.13
CA TYR A 38 -0.53 2.70 -12.92
C TYR A 38 -1.78 2.85 -12.03
N ASP A 39 -2.06 1.93 -11.11
CA ASP A 39 -3.28 1.96 -10.30
C ASP A 39 -3.19 2.95 -9.12
N GLU A 40 -2.94 4.21 -9.44
CA GLU A 40 -3.23 5.33 -8.54
C GLU A 40 -4.66 5.25 -8.03
N ARG A 41 -5.59 4.71 -8.84
CA ARG A 41 -6.97 4.47 -8.45
C ARG A 41 -7.09 3.41 -7.35
N TYR A 42 -6.41 2.26 -7.42
CA TYR A 42 -6.41 1.31 -6.30
C TYR A 42 -5.75 1.89 -5.05
N ARG A 43 -4.61 2.57 -5.20
CA ARG A 43 -3.95 3.25 -4.07
C ARG A 43 -4.86 4.30 -3.44
N ASN A 44 -5.58 5.08 -4.25
CA ASN A 44 -6.53 6.09 -3.78
C ASN A 44 -7.77 5.47 -3.14
N ILE A 45 -8.36 4.43 -3.75
CA ILE A 45 -9.50 3.71 -3.18
C ILE A 45 -9.11 3.11 -1.83
N HIS A 46 -7.95 2.45 -1.72
CA HIS A 46 -7.51 1.88 -0.45
C HIS A 46 -7.17 2.96 0.60
N ARG A 47 -6.54 4.07 0.18
CA ARG A 47 -6.26 5.21 1.06
C ARG A 47 -7.56 5.81 1.60
N GLN A 48 -8.54 6.05 0.73
CA GLN A 48 -9.86 6.57 1.11
C GLN A 48 -10.63 5.56 1.97
N ALA A 49 -10.63 4.27 1.61
CA ALA A 49 -11.29 3.22 2.38
C ALA A 49 -10.72 3.08 3.80
N ARG A 50 -9.39 3.16 3.98
CA ARG A 50 -8.77 3.21 5.31
C ARG A 50 -9.20 4.44 6.09
N SER A 51 -9.28 5.61 5.44
CA SER A 51 -9.76 6.84 6.08
C SER A 51 -11.22 6.71 6.52
N TYR A 52 -12.12 6.23 5.66
CA TYR A 52 -13.53 6.02 5.99
C TYR A 52 -13.71 4.96 7.08
N SER A 53 -12.95 3.86 7.03
CA SER A 53 -12.94 2.85 8.09
C SER A 53 -12.50 3.43 9.43
N TRP A 54 -11.51 4.34 9.42
CA TRP A 54 -11.06 5.02 10.64
C TRP A 54 -12.13 5.95 11.20
N PHE A 55 -12.84 6.72 10.36
CA PHE A 55 -13.98 7.53 10.79
C PHE A 55 -15.12 6.66 11.36
N ALA A 56 -15.46 5.56 10.69
CA ALA A 56 -16.52 4.65 11.13
C ALA A 56 -16.19 4.00 12.48
N THR A 57 -14.95 3.53 12.65
CA THR A 57 -14.49 2.93 13.93
C THR A 57 -14.40 3.96 15.05
N THR A 58 -13.98 5.19 14.75
CA THR A 58 -14.03 6.33 15.69
C THR A 58 -15.46 6.56 16.19
N GLY A 59 -16.43 6.63 15.28
CA GLY A 59 -17.84 6.78 15.64
C GLY A 59 -18.36 5.61 16.47
N ALA A 60 -18.03 4.37 16.08
CA ALA A 60 -18.45 3.17 16.80
C ALA A 60 -17.89 3.12 18.23
N VAL A 61 -16.61 3.46 18.42
CA VAL A 61 -15.98 3.52 19.75
C VAL A 61 -16.63 4.60 20.62
N LEU A 62 -16.89 5.80 20.08
CA LEU A 62 -17.55 6.88 20.84
C LEU A 62 -18.98 6.50 21.25
N ILE A 63 -19.75 5.91 20.34
CA ILE A 63 -21.12 5.46 20.65
C ILE A 63 -21.08 4.39 21.73
N GLY A 64 -20.24 3.36 21.57
CA GLY A 64 -20.09 2.30 22.57
C GLY A 64 -19.65 2.85 23.93
N TRP A 65 -18.73 3.81 23.93
CA TRP A 65 -18.23 4.46 25.14
C TRP A 65 -19.32 5.26 25.86
N MET A 66 -20.13 6.02 25.12
CA MET A 66 -21.28 6.73 25.68
C MET A 66 -22.33 5.77 26.25
N VAL A 67 -22.64 4.69 25.52
CA VAL A 67 -23.59 3.67 25.98
C VAL A 67 -23.11 3.02 27.28
N ALA A 68 -21.83 2.62 27.36
CA ALA A 68 -21.24 2.05 28.57
C ALA A 68 -21.35 3.03 29.75
N MET A 69 -21.04 4.31 29.53
CA MET A 69 -21.14 5.33 30.56
C MET A 69 -22.58 5.56 31.05
N LEU A 70 -23.56 5.56 30.15
CA LEU A 70 -24.96 5.84 30.49
C LEU A 70 -25.66 4.65 31.17
N LEU A 71 -25.33 3.42 30.79
CA LEU A 71 -26.02 2.22 31.31
C LEU A 71 -25.34 1.62 32.54
N GLU A 72 -24.00 1.57 32.55
CA GLU A 72 -23.23 0.90 33.60
C GLU A 72 -22.43 1.90 34.46
N GLY A 73 -22.33 3.15 34.03
CA GLY A 73 -21.46 4.14 34.67
C GLY A 73 -19.97 3.88 34.38
N PRO A 74 -19.06 4.50 35.15
CA PRO A 74 -17.62 4.30 34.99
C PRO A 74 -17.18 2.93 35.53
N GLY A 75 -17.45 1.88 34.75
CA GLY A 75 -17.06 0.50 35.02
C GLY A 75 -15.96 -0.02 34.10
N VAL A 76 -15.72 -1.34 34.11
CA VAL A 76 -14.64 -1.97 33.32
C VAL A 76 -14.80 -1.70 31.82
N ALA A 77 -16.01 -1.82 31.27
CA ALA A 77 -16.27 -1.57 29.85
C ALA A 77 -15.91 -0.13 29.43
N PHE A 78 -16.23 0.86 30.25
CA PHE A 78 -15.87 2.25 30.03
C PHE A 78 -14.35 2.44 29.94
N PHE A 79 -13.59 1.87 30.88
CA PHE A 79 -12.13 1.99 30.87
C PHE A 79 -11.48 1.26 29.69
N ILE A 80 -12.00 0.09 29.31
CA ILE A 80 -11.54 -0.63 28.11
C ILE A 80 -11.77 0.21 26.86
N LEU A 81 -12.97 0.76 26.68
CA LEU A 81 -13.28 1.61 25.53
C LEU A 81 -12.46 2.91 25.52
N THR A 82 -12.16 3.46 26.70
CA THR A 82 -11.24 4.59 26.85
C THR A 82 -9.82 4.23 26.42
N ALA A 83 -9.31 3.07 26.83
CA ALA A 83 -7.99 2.60 26.41
C ALA A 83 -7.92 2.37 24.90
N ILE A 84 -8.96 1.73 24.32
CA ILE A 84 -9.08 1.56 22.87
C ILE A 84 -9.09 2.91 22.16
N TRP A 85 -9.83 3.89 22.68
CA TRP A 85 -9.88 5.24 22.14
C TRP A 85 -8.51 5.92 22.12
N VAL A 86 -7.77 5.86 23.24
CA VAL A 86 -6.43 6.44 23.35
C VAL A 86 -5.47 5.77 22.37
N ILE A 87 -5.48 4.43 22.28
CA ILE A 87 -4.65 3.67 21.34
C ILE A 87 -5.00 4.05 19.89
N HIS A 88 -6.29 4.10 19.55
CA HIS A 88 -6.78 4.44 18.22
C HIS A 88 -6.32 5.84 17.78
N MET A 89 -6.45 6.84 18.65
CA MET A 89 -5.99 8.21 18.38
C MET A 89 -4.47 8.33 18.31
N THR A 90 -3.76 7.66 19.22
CA THR A 90 -2.29 7.65 19.22
C THR A 90 -1.76 6.98 17.95
N SER A 91 -2.38 5.90 17.48
CA SER A 91 -2.01 5.20 16.25
C SER A 91 -2.12 6.11 15.02
N TYR A 92 -3.14 6.96 14.97
CA TYR A 92 -3.29 7.96 13.92
C TYR A 92 -2.17 9.01 14.00
N GLY A 93 -1.90 9.55 15.20
CA GLY A 93 -0.83 10.52 15.40
C GLY A 93 0.55 10.01 14.97
N VAL A 94 0.91 8.79 15.40
CA VAL A 94 2.17 8.13 15.00
C VAL A 94 2.20 7.86 13.50
N GLY A 95 1.11 7.32 12.94
CA GLY A 95 1.00 7.05 11.51
C GLY A 95 1.13 8.32 10.66
N ALA A 96 0.54 9.42 11.10
CA ALA A 96 0.64 10.73 10.46
C ALA A 96 2.06 11.29 10.53
N ALA A 97 2.73 11.21 11.68
CA ALA A 97 4.11 11.66 11.83
C ALA A 97 5.08 10.89 10.90
N ILE A 98 4.93 9.56 10.81
CA ILE A 98 5.73 8.71 9.92
C ILE A 98 5.43 9.01 8.44
N ALA A 99 4.17 9.26 8.09
CA ALA A 99 3.80 9.62 6.72
C ALA A 99 4.36 10.99 6.33
N ASN A 100 4.31 11.96 7.26
CA ASN A 100 4.83 13.31 7.05
C ASN A 100 6.36 13.31 6.88
N SER A 101 7.09 12.48 7.62
CA SER A 101 8.55 12.39 7.48
C SER A 101 9.02 11.75 6.17
N LYS A 102 8.10 11.19 5.36
CA LYS A 102 8.38 10.53 4.08
C LYS A 102 7.90 11.33 2.87
N ASN A 103 7.17 12.43 3.09
CA ASN A 103 6.82 13.43 2.08
C ASN A 103 7.88 14.52 2.04
#